data_AF-A0A6A6MXD3-F1
#
_entry.id   AF-A0A6A6MXD3-F1
#
_cell.length_a   1.000
_cell.length_b   1.000
_cell.length_c   1.000
_cell.angle_alpha   90.00
_cell.angle_beta   90.00
_cell.angle_gamma   90.00
#
_symmetry.space_group_name_H-M   'P 1'
#
loop_
_entity.id
_entity.type
_entity.pdbx_description
1 polymer ?
#
loop_
_entity_poly.entity_id
_entity_poly.type
_entity_poly.pdbx_seq_one_letter_code
_entity_poly.pdbx_strand_id
1 'polypeptide(L)'
;MFSFLRDSDEIPPNNPKLKAHAVKVFKMTCESAIQLREKGEVVVGETTLKHLGSVHLKNGVLEPHFQVVKEALIRTVKEAVGDKWSEDMGSAWGEAYDQLAAAIKVEMKQEPDNGHKS
;
A
#
# COMPACT_ATOMS: atom_id res chain seq x y z
N MET A 1 -3.48 -6.29 9.21
CA MET A 1 -3.54 -7.76 9.07
C MET A 1 -4.85 -8.17 8.38
N PHE A 2 -4.83 -9.15 7.49
CA PHE A 2 -6.08 -9.68 6.92
C PHE A 2 -6.88 -10.38 8.01
N SER A 3 -8.11 -9.91 8.28
CA SER A 3 -8.93 -10.46 9.36
C SER A 3 -9.27 -11.96 9.20
N PHE A 4 -9.25 -12.48 7.97
CA PHE A 4 -9.44 -13.91 7.70
C PHE A 4 -8.21 -14.79 7.95
N LEU A 5 -7.06 -14.20 8.30
CA LEU A 5 -5.85 -14.92 8.75
C LEU A 5 -5.65 -14.83 10.26
N ARG A 6 -6.63 -14.30 11.01
CA ARG A 6 -6.48 -14.06 12.45
C ARG A 6 -6.34 -15.35 13.26
N ASP A 7 -6.95 -16.43 12.79
CA ASP A 7 -7.08 -17.71 13.51
C ASP A 7 -6.47 -18.90 12.73
N SER A 8 -5.68 -18.63 11.69
CA SER A 8 -5.09 -19.67 10.82
C SER A 8 -3.75 -19.21 10.24
N ASP A 9 -2.74 -20.06 10.34
CA ASP A 9 -1.44 -19.88 9.68
C ASP A 9 -1.50 -20.27 8.19
N GLU A 10 -2.58 -20.94 7.76
CA GLU A 10 -2.78 -21.31 6.37
C GLU A 10 -3.47 -20.19 5.60
N ILE A 11 -2.86 -19.80 4.48
CA ILE A 11 -3.46 -18.88 3.52
C ILE A 11 -4.45 -19.68 2.65
N PRO A 12 -5.76 -19.38 2.69
CA PRO A 12 -6.72 -20.10 1.88
C PRO A 12 -6.38 -19.98 0.39
N PRO A 13 -6.32 -21.09 -0.36
CA PRO A 13 -6.02 -21.04 -1.79
C PRO A 13 -7.09 -20.21 -2.51
N ASN A 14 -6.68 -19.40 -3.48
CA ASN A 14 -7.57 -18.56 -4.30
C ASN A 14 -8.46 -17.58 -3.52
N ASN A 15 -7.98 -17.05 -2.38
CA ASN A 15 -8.76 -16.07 -1.63
C ASN A 15 -8.99 -14.77 -2.44
N PRO A 16 -10.24 -14.40 -2.77
CA PRO A 16 -10.53 -13.23 -3.61
C PRO A 16 -10.18 -11.91 -2.93
N LYS A 17 -10.18 -11.84 -1.59
CA LYS A 17 -9.80 -10.64 -0.84
C LYS A 17 -8.30 -10.38 -0.93
N LEU A 18 -7.47 -11.43 -0.89
CA LEU A 18 -6.02 -11.31 -1.12
C LEU A 18 -5.74 -10.81 -2.53
N LYS A 19 -6.36 -11.42 -3.54
CA LYS A 19 -6.18 -11.02 -4.94
C LYS A 19 -6.60 -9.56 -5.16
N ALA A 20 -7.76 -9.16 -4.65
CA ALA A 20 -8.24 -7.80 -4.77
C ALA A 20 -7.31 -6.78 -4.08
N HIS A 21 -6.79 -7.13 -2.90
CA HIS A 21 -5.82 -6.28 -2.21
C HIS A 21 -4.51 -6.15 -2.97
N ALA A 22 -3.94 -7.26 -3.46
CA ALA A 22 -2.72 -7.24 -4.26
C ALA A 22 -2.87 -6.33 -5.49
N VAL A 23 -3.97 -6.46 -6.24
CA VAL A 23 -4.25 -5.59 -7.39
C VAL A 23 -4.32 -4.11 -6.99
N LYS A 24 -4.95 -3.78 -5.85
CA LYS A 24 -5.00 -2.40 -5.35
C LYS A 24 -3.61 -1.85 -5.05
N VAL A 25 -2.73 -2.64 -4.40
CA VAL A 25 -1.34 -2.23 -4.13
C VAL A 25 -0.61 -1.90 -5.43
N PHE A 26 -0.61 -2.82 -6.40
CA PHE A 26 0.04 -2.57 -7.69
C PHE A 26 -0.51 -1.35 -8.42
N LYS A 27 -1.84 -1.22 -8.48
CA LYS A 27 -2.49 -0.11 -9.17
C LYS A 27 -2.13 1.24 -8.53
N MET A 28 -2.29 1.36 -7.22
CA MET A 28 -2.04 2.62 -6.53
C MET A 28 -0.56 3.00 -6.55
N THR A 29 0.37 2.04 -6.42
CA THR A 29 1.80 2.33 -6.56
C THR A 29 2.16 2.78 -7.97
N CYS A 30 1.58 2.17 -9.01
CA CYS A 30 1.77 2.62 -10.38
C CYS A 30 1.22 4.05 -10.61
N GLU A 31 0.03 4.35 -10.09
CA GLU A 31 -0.55 5.69 -10.12
C GLU A 31 0.34 6.71 -9.39
N SER A 32 0.91 6.34 -8.24
CA SER A 32 1.88 7.18 -7.52
C SER A 32 3.15 7.44 -8.35
N ALA A 33 3.68 6.43 -9.04
CA ALA A 33 4.85 6.60 -9.91
C ALA A 33 4.56 7.57 -11.07
N ILE A 34 3.38 7.47 -11.68
CA ILE A 34 2.91 8.39 -12.73
C ILE A 34 2.81 9.81 -12.18
N GLN A 35 2.20 9.99 -11.01
CA GLN A 35 2.05 11.30 -10.38
C GLN A 35 3.39 11.93 -10.00
N LEU A 36 4.32 11.16 -9.44
CA LEU A 36 5.69 11.64 -9.15
C LEU A 36 6.38 12.14 -10.42
N ARG A 37 6.26 11.39 -11.53
CA ARG A 37 6.81 11.81 -12.82
C ARG A 37 6.18 13.11 -13.34
N GLU A 38 4.86 13.25 -13.21
CA GLU A 38 4.11 14.36 -13.82
C GLU A 38 4.05 15.62 -12.97
N LYS A 39 4.04 15.47 -11.65
CA LYS A 39 3.75 16.55 -10.68
C LYS A 39 4.84 16.72 -9.62
N GLY A 40 5.75 15.75 -9.48
CA GLY A 40 6.77 15.76 -8.42
C GLY A 40 6.25 15.36 -7.04
N GLU A 41 4.96 15.05 -6.91
CA GLU A 41 4.33 14.66 -5.65
C GLU A 41 3.24 13.59 -5.88
N VAL A 42 2.91 12.85 -4.81
CA VAL A 42 1.80 11.88 -4.80
C VAL A 42 0.59 12.52 -4.15
N VAL A 43 -0.49 12.69 -4.90
CA VAL A 43 -1.76 13.20 -4.40
C VAL A 43 -2.81 12.10 -4.45
N VAL A 44 -3.26 11.65 -3.29
CA VAL A 44 -4.40 10.75 -3.15
C VAL A 44 -5.53 11.56 -2.49
N GLY A 45 -6.74 11.44 -3.02
CA GLY A 45 -7.89 12.19 -2.51
C GLY A 45 -8.09 11.97 -1.01
N GLU A 46 -8.34 13.05 -0.26
CA GLU A 46 -8.38 13.06 1.21
C GLU A 46 -9.35 12.01 1.78
N THR A 47 -10.55 11.88 1.21
CA THR A 47 -11.54 10.88 1.63
C THR A 47 -11.03 9.45 1.45
N THR A 48 -10.26 9.20 0.40
CA THR A 48 -9.64 7.90 0.15
C THR A 48 -8.51 7.63 1.13
N LEU A 49 -7.64 8.63 1.39
CA LEU A 49 -6.56 8.50 2.37
C LEU A 49 -7.09 8.23 3.77
N LYS A 50 -8.10 8.97 4.24
CA LYS A 50 -8.77 8.74 5.53
C LYS A 50 -9.32 7.33 5.66
N HIS A 51 -10.00 6.84 4.61
CA HIS A 51 -10.50 5.48 4.57
C HIS A 51 -9.37 4.43 4.63
N LEU A 52 -8.31 4.61 3.86
CA LEU A 52 -7.15 3.71 3.86
C LEU A 52 -6.47 3.68 5.23
N GLY A 53 -6.19 4.85 5.82
CA GLY A 53 -5.59 4.95 7.15
C GLY A 53 -6.43 4.24 8.21
N SER A 54 -7.73 4.51 8.25
CA SER A 54 -8.68 3.87 9.16
C SER A 54 -8.69 2.35 9.03
N VAL A 55 -8.75 1.82 7.79
CA VAL A 55 -8.77 0.36 7.55
C VAL A 55 -7.44 -0.28 7.96
N HIS A 56 -6.30 0.34 7.65
CA HIS A 56 -4.99 -0.20 8.02
C HIS A 56 -4.80 -0.20 9.54
N LEU A 57 -5.19 0.89 10.21
CA LEU A 57 -5.15 1.02 11.66
C LEU A 57 -6.06 -0.01 12.35
N LYS A 58 -7.33 -0.10 11.95
CA LYS A 58 -8.31 -1.06 12.51
C LYS A 58 -7.85 -2.51 12.40
N ASN A 59 -7.10 -2.83 11.36
CA ASN A 59 -6.58 -4.17 11.13
C ASN A 59 -5.20 -4.41 11.78
N GLY A 60 -4.69 -3.49 12.61
CA GLY A 60 -3.41 -3.65 13.30
C GLY A 60 -2.22 -3.71 12.35
N VAL A 61 -2.25 -2.98 11.24
CA VAL A 61 -1.08 -2.86 10.37
C VAL A 61 -0.03 -2.00 11.07
N LEU A 62 1.21 -2.50 11.13
CA LEU A 62 2.35 -1.83 11.72
C LEU A 62 3.33 -1.41 10.63
N GLU A 63 4.23 -0.49 10.97
CA GLU A 63 5.27 -0.03 10.06
C GLU A 63 6.09 -1.17 9.41
N PRO A 64 6.54 -2.21 10.14
CA PRO A 64 7.25 -3.34 9.53
C PRO A 64 6.46 -4.06 8.44
N HIS A 65 5.12 -4.08 8.51
CA HIS A 65 4.30 -4.71 7.47
C HIS A 65 4.39 -3.96 6.13
N PHE A 66 4.49 -2.62 6.16
CA PHE A 66 4.69 -1.83 4.94
C PHE A 66 6.04 -2.16 4.30
N GLN A 67 7.09 -2.35 5.09
CA GLN A 67 8.42 -2.69 4.60
C GLN A 67 8.43 -4.07 3.93
N VAL A 68 7.82 -5.08 4.58
CA VAL A 68 7.69 -6.43 4.00
C VAL A 68 6.93 -6.41 2.67
N VAL A 69 5.85 -5.64 2.57
CA VAL A 69 5.08 -5.50 1.33
C VAL A 69 5.89 -4.78 0.24
N LYS A 70 6.69 -3.77 0.58
CA LYS A 70 7.60 -3.09 -0.36
C LYS A 70 8.57 -4.08 -0.98
N GLU A 71 9.26 -4.86 -0.15
CA GLU A 71 10.25 -5.84 -0.59
C GLU A 71 9.61 -6.91 -1.48
N ALA A 72 8.44 -7.41 -1.08
CA ALA A 72 7.68 -8.38 -1.88
C ALA A 72 7.22 -7.79 -3.22
N LEU A 73 6.74 -6.55 -3.23
CA LEU A 73 6.32 -5.84 -4.44
C LEU A 73 7.48 -5.70 -5.43
N ILE A 74 8.62 -5.16 -4.98
CA ILE A 74 9.81 -4.96 -5.81
C ILE A 74 10.32 -6.29 -6.37
N ARG A 75 10.40 -7.33 -5.53
CA ARG A 75 10.79 -8.67 -5.96
C ARG A 75 9.83 -9.22 -7.03
N THR A 76 8.53 -9.07 -6.81
CA THR A 76 7.51 -9.54 -7.75
C THR A 76 7.62 -8.82 -9.09
N VAL A 77 7.83 -7.50 -9.10
CA VAL A 77 8.06 -6.75 -10.35
C VAL A 77 9.33 -7.24 -11.05
N LYS A 78 10.43 -7.40 -10.31
CA LYS A 78 11.70 -7.90 -10.84
C LYS A 78 11.55 -9.26 -11.50
N GLU A 79 10.89 -10.21 -10.84
CA GLU A 79 10.60 -11.53 -11.39
C GLU A 79 9.68 -11.44 -12.63
N ALA A 80 8.68 -10.56 -12.63
CA ALA A 80 7.73 -10.42 -13.73
C ALA A 80 8.34 -9.80 -15.00
N VAL A 81 9.27 -8.85 -14.86
CA VAL A 81 9.91 -8.18 -16.02
C VAL A 81 11.17 -8.90 -16.51
N GLY A 82 11.74 -9.80 -15.71
CA GLY A 82 12.91 -10.61 -16.05
C GLY A 82 14.09 -9.76 -16.51
N ASP A 83 14.61 -10.05 -17.70
CA ASP A 83 15.79 -9.38 -18.28
C ASP A 83 15.60 -7.88 -18.56
N LYS A 84 14.36 -7.37 -18.49
CA LYS A 84 14.06 -5.94 -18.62
C LYS A 84 14.24 -5.16 -17.31
N TRP A 85 14.58 -5.84 -16.21
CA TRP A 85 14.81 -5.20 -14.92
C TRP A 85 16.01 -4.25 -14.98
N SER A 86 15.90 -3.11 -14.31
CA SER A 86 17.01 -2.20 -14.01
C SER A 86 16.91 -1.71 -12.58
N GLU A 87 18.05 -1.29 -12.01
CA GLU A 87 18.08 -0.67 -10.68
C GLU A 87 17.24 0.61 -10.64
N ASP A 88 17.23 1.40 -11.72
CA ASP A 88 16.38 2.59 -11.85
C ASP A 88 14.88 2.25 -11.77
N MET A 89 14.47 1.14 -12.38
CA MET A 89 13.09 0.66 -12.27
C MET A 89 12.75 0.28 -10.82
N GLY A 90 13.68 -0.39 -10.12
CA GLY A 90 13.53 -0.72 -8.71
C GLY A 90 13.40 0.51 -7.81
N SER A 91 14.24 1.50 -8.02
CA SER A 91 14.18 2.79 -7.31
C SER A 91 12.85 3.50 -7.55
N ALA A 92 12.40 3.59 -8.81
CA ALA A 92 11.14 4.25 -9.14
C ALA A 92 9.91 3.58 -8.47
N TRP A 93 9.85 2.24 -8.50
CA TRP A 93 8.79 1.50 -7.79
C TRP A 93 8.89 1.67 -6.27
N GLY A 94 10.11 1.67 -5.73
CA GLY A 94 10.38 1.84 -4.31
C GLY A 94 9.94 3.22 -3.80
N GLU A 95 10.32 4.29 -4.49
CA GLU A 95 9.95 5.67 -4.15
C GLU A 95 8.44 5.90 -4.24
N ALA A 96 7.81 5.41 -5.32
CA ALA A 96 6.37 5.51 -5.48
C ALA A 96 5.59 4.80 -4.35
N TYR A 97 6.07 3.63 -3.93
CA TYR A 97 5.50 2.92 -2.80
C TYR A 97 5.72 3.66 -1.48
N ASP A 98 6.93 4.17 -1.24
CA ASP A 98 7.26 4.88 0.00
C ASP A 98 6.38 6.12 0.21
N GLN A 99 6.19 6.92 -0.85
CA GLN A 99 5.35 8.11 -0.81
C GLN A 99 3.88 7.76 -0.53
N LEU A 100 3.36 6.72 -1.20
CA LEU A 100 2.01 6.23 -0.93
C LEU A 100 1.86 5.71 0.51
N ALA A 101 2.82 4.92 0.99
CA ALA A 101 2.81 4.38 2.34
C ALA A 101 2.92 5.50 3.38
N ALA A 102 3.74 6.53 3.15
CA ALA A 102 3.85 7.69 4.01
C ALA A 102 2.50 8.42 4.15
N ALA A 103 1.81 8.67 3.03
CA ALA A 103 0.49 9.31 3.05
C ALA A 103 -0.55 8.49 3.84
N ILE A 104 -0.55 7.15 3.69
CA ILE A 104 -1.43 6.28 4.47
C ILE A 104 -1.06 6.29 5.96
N LYS A 105 0.23 6.22 6.29
CA LYS A 105 0.74 6.24 7.68
C LYS A 105 0.39 7.53 8.41
N VAL A 106 0.31 8.67 7.72
CA VAL A 106 -0.15 9.94 8.30
C VAL A 106 -1.60 9.80 8.79
N GLU A 107 -2.50 9.25 7.96
CA GLU A 107 -3.90 9.03 8.33
C GLU A 107 -4.10 7.89 9.34
N MET A 108 -3.14 6.97 9.47
CA MET A 108 -3.16 5.97 10.55
C MET A 108 -2.83 6.57 11.93
N LYS A 109 -2.15 7.72 11.97
CA LYS A 109 -1.75 8.41 13.22
C LYS A 109 -2.74 9.50 13.63
N GLN A 110 -3.55 10.00 12.70
CA GLN A 110 -4.63 10.91 13.03
C GLN A 110 -5.74 10.11 13.72
N GLU A 111 -6.11 10.50 14.94
CA GLU A 111 -7.33 9.98 15.56
C GLU A 111 -8.53 10.32 14.65
N PRO A 112 -9.57 9.45 14.59
CA PRO A 112 -10.80 9.84 13.91
C PRO A 112 -11.27 11.16 14.54
N ASP A 113 -11.45 12.17 13.69
CA ASP A 113 -12.09 13.42 14.07
C ASP A 113 -13.46 13.08 14.66
N ASN A 114 -13.52 12.97 15.99
CA ASN A 114 -14.75 12.95 16.75
C ASN A 114 -15.30 14.37 16.71
N GLY A 115 -15.81 14.74 15.53
CA GLY A 115 -16.60 15.94 15.31
C GLY A 115 -17.72 15.97 16.34
N HIS A 116 -17.55 16.81 17.34
CA HIS A 116 -18.48 16.99 18.44
C HIS A 116 -19.67 17.83 17.97
N LYS A 117 -20.86 17.43 18.46
CA LYS A 117 -22.13 18.19 18.62
C LYS A 117 -23.17 18.12 17.49
N SER A 118 -24.32 17.49 17.80
CA SER A 118 -25.43 18.19 18.48
C SER A 118 -26.15 17.24 19.42
#